data_AF-A0A2S6GJ03-F1
#
_entry.id   AF-A0A2S6GJ03-F1
#
_cell.length_a   1.000
_cell.length_b   1.000
_cell.length_c   1.000
_cell.angle_alpha   90.00
_cell.angle_beta   90.00
_cell.angle_gamma   90.00
#
_symmetry.space_group_name_H-M   'P 1'
#
loop_
_entity.id
_entity.type
_entity.pdbx_description
1 polymer ?
#
loop_
_entity_poly.entity_id
_entity_poly.type
_entity_poly.pdbx_seq_one_letter_code
_entity_poly.pdbx_strand_id
1 'polypeptide(L)'
;MTGRGPDPLLHRIHAFIDARLSDPELSPTGVAAANHVSTRQLYRLFETEGTTVARWIRDRRLERCRVDLLAARGTGVSEVGARWGIPDSSYFSRVFRQTYGCAPRDYRRTRHMV
;
A
#
# COMPACT_ATOMS: atom_id res chain seq x y z
N MET A 1 10.85 -13.89 29.74
CA MET A 1 11.18 -13.09 28.56
C MET A 1 10.53 -13.74 27.34
N THR A 2 9.23 -13.55 27.12
CA THR A 2 8.54 -14.18 25.98
C THR A 2 8.76 -13.33 24.73
N GLY A 3 9.71 -13.76 23.90
CA GLY A 3 9.81 -13.29 22.53
C GLY A 3 8.56 -13.72 21.77
N ARG A 4 7.57 -12.84 21.68
CA ARG A 4 6.42 -13.03 20.80
C ARG A 4 6.96 -12.83 19.38
N GLY A 5 7.20 -13.92 18.67
CA GLY A 5 7.40 -13.90 17.22
C GLY A 5 6.26 -13.13 16.54
N PRO A 6 6.43 -12.70 15.28
CA PRO A 6 5.43 -11.93 14.57
C PRO A 6 4.06 -12.62 14.71
N ASP A 7 3.05 -11.86 15.14
CA ASP A 7 1.73 -12.42 15.42
C ASP A 7 1.21 -13.10 14.14
N PRO A 8 0.98 -14.43 14.15
CA PRO A 8 0.63 -15.16 12.93
C PRO A 8 -0.66 -14.62 12.28
N LEU A 9 -1.54 -14.02 13.09
CA LEU A 9 -2.73 -13.33 12.60
C LEU A 9 -2.37 -12.05 11.83
N LEU A 10 -1.45 -11.25 12.37
CA LEU A 10 -1.00 -10.02 11.73
C LEU A 10 -0.30 -10.29 10.40
N HIS A 11 0.55 -11.33 10.36
CA HIS A 11 1.18 -11.78 9.13
C HIS A 11 0.15 -12.20 8.06
N ARG A 12 -0.88 -12.97 8.46
CA ARG A 12 -1.98 -13.35 7.57
C ARG A 12 -2.76 -12.13 7.08
N ILE A 13 -3.03 -11.16 7.95
CA ILE A 13 -3.71 -9.90 7.58
C ILE A 13 -2.87 -9.11 6.57
N HIS A 14 -1.57 -8.96 6.80
CA HIS A 14 -0.66 -8.31 5.85
C HIS A 14 -0.65 -9.00 4.50
N ALA A 15 -0.56 -10.34 4.47
CA ALA A 15 -0.60 -11.11 3.23
C ALA A 15 -1.93 -10.94 2.47
N PHE A 16 -3.05 -10.93 3.20
CA PHE A 16 -4.37 -10.68 2.62
C PHE A 16 -4.48 -9.28 2.00
N ILE A 17 -3.96 -8.26 2.71
CA ILE A 17 -3.91 -6.90 2.19
C ILE A 17 -3.04 -6.85 0.93
N ASP A 18 -1.82 -7.40 0.97
CA ASP A 18 -0.87 -7.38 -0.13
C ASP A 18 -1.44 -8.06 -1.40
N ALA A 19 -2.19 -9.15 -1.23
CA ALA A 19 -2.85 -9.85 -2.33
C ALA A 19 -4.01 -9.07 -2.97
N ARG A 20 -4.58 -8.08 -2.26
CA ARG A 20 -5.73 -7.29 -2.70
C ARG A 20 -5.43 -5.80 -2.86
N LEU A 21 -4.17 -5.40 -2.91
CA LEU A 21 -3.79 -3.98 -3.04
C LEU A 21 -4.31 -3.32 -4.32
N SER A 22 -4.58 -4.10 -5.37
CA SER A 22 -5.18 -3.60 -6.62
C SER A 22 -6.68 -3.33 -6.52
N ASP A 23 -7.36 -3.91 -5.52
CA ASP A 23 -8.80 -3.79 -5.31
C ASP A 23 -9.13 -2.40 -4.71
N PRO A 24 -9.82 -1.50 -5.44
CA PRO A 24 -10.17 -0.17 -4.91
C PRO A 24 -11.17 -0.23 -3.75
N GLU A 25 -11.91 -1.33 -3.59
CA GLU A 25 -12.88 -1.50 -2.50
C GLU A 25 -12.25 -2.09 -1.22
N LEU A 26 -10.93 -2.33 -1.22
CA LEU A 26 -10.22 -2.84 -0.05
C LEU A 26 -10.32 -1.86 1.13
N SER A 27 -11.17 -2.21 2.09
CA SER A 27 -11.46 -1.45 3.30
C SER A 27 -11.02 -2.20 4.57
N PRO A 28 -10.75 -1.50 5.69
CA PRO A 28 -10.43 -2.14 6.97
C PRO A 28 -11.52 -3.12 7.44
N THR A 29 -12.79 -2.78 7.20
CA THR A 29 -13.94 -3.65 7.47
C THR A 29 -13.92 -4.92 6.63
N GLY A 30 -13.62 -4.82 5.34
CA GLY A 30 -13.49 -5.98 4.46
C GLY A 30 -12.33 -6.90 4.87
N VAL A 31 -11.19 -6.31 5.25
CA VAL A 31 -10.02 -7.05 5.78
C VAL A 31 -10.38 -7.79 7.07
N ALA A 32 -11.09 -7.12 7.98
CA ALA A 32 -11.52 -7.72 9.24
C ALA A 32 -12.46 -8.91 9.00
N ALA A 33 -13.48 -8.72 8.17
CA ALA A 33 -14.45 -9.76 7.81
C ALA A 33 -13.78 -10.98 7.16
N ALA A 34 -12.88 -10.76 6.20
CA ALA A 34 -12.18 -11.84 5.49
C ALA A 34 -11.17 -12.62 6.37
N ASN A 35 -10.69 -12.02 7.45
CA ASN A 35 -9.80 -12.68 8.41
C ASN A 35 -10.52 -13.18 9.67
N HIS A 36 -11.86 -13.11 9.70
CA HIS A 36 -12.69 -13.50 10.84
C HIS A 36 -12.30 -12.80 12.16
N VAL A 37 -11.90 -11.53 12.08
CA VAL A 37 -11.55 -10.71 13.24
C VAL A 37 -12.49 -9.53 13.37
N SER A 38 -12.65 -9.02 14.58
CA SER A 38 -13.35 -7.76 14.77
C SER A 38 -12.49 -6.58 14.26
N THR A 39 -13.14 -5.54 13.75
CA THR A 39 -12.46 -4.29 13.37
C THR A 39 -11.70 -3.68 14.55
N ARG A 40 -12.22 -3.82 15.77
CA ARG A 40 -11.54 -3.40 17.02
C ARG A 40 -10.23 -4.15 17.23
N GLN A 41 -10.21 -5.46 17.03
CA GLN A 41 -8.98 -6.26 17.15
C GLN A 41 -7.99 -5.91 16.04
N LEU A 42 -8.49 -5.72 14.82
CA LEU A 42 -7.68 -5.26 13.69
C LEU A 42 -7.00 -3.91 14.01
N TYR A 43 -7.74 -2.92 14.51
CA TYR A 43 -7.15 -1.63 14.90
C TYR A 43 -6.12 -1.78 16.01
N ARG A 44 -6.39 -2.58 17.04
CA ARG A 44 -5.40 -2.85 18.11
C ARG A 44 -4.10 -3.47 17.59
N LEU A 45 -4.18 -4.40 16.64
CA LEU A 45 -2.99 -5.00 16.04
C LEU A 45 -2.16 -3.96 15.28
N PHE A 46 -2.80 -3.08 14.52
CA PHE A 46 -2.09 -2.02 13.80
C PHE A 46 -1.59 -0.89 14.71
N GLU A 47 -2.30 -0.59 15.80
CA GLU A 47 -1.85 0.31 16.85
C GLU A 47 -0.55 -0.19 17.50
N THR A 48 -0.40 -1.51 17.71
CA THR A 48 0.87 -2.07 18.20
C THR A 48 2.02 -1.94 17.20
N GLU A 49 1.73 -1.77 15.90
CA GLU A 49 2.73 -1.41 14.88
C GLU A 49 2.95 0.11 14.75
N GLY A 50 2.21 0.93 15.50
CA GLY A 50 2.29 2.39 15.42
C GLY A 50 1.67 2.97 14.14
N THR A 51 0.79 2.23 13.46
CA THR A 51 0.14 2.67 12.22
C THR A 51 -1.35 2.33 12.20
N THR A 52 -2.05 2.68 11.13
CA THR A 52 -3.45 2.29 10.92
C THR A 52 -3.54 1.41 9.69
N VAL A 53 -4.54 0.52 9.62
CA VAL A 53 -4.79 -0.30 8.42
C VAL A 53 -4.90 0.55 7.16
N ALA A 54 -5.64 1.66 7.23
CA ALA A 54 -5.83 2.53 6.07
C ALA A 54 -4.51 3.17 5.61
N ARG A 55 -3.67 3.59 6.57
CA ARG A 55 -2.32 4.10 6.27
C ARG A 55 -1.43 3.01 5.69
N TRP A 56 -1.43 1.83 6.29
CA TRP A 56 -0.67 0.68 5.80
C TRP A 56 -1.03 0.30 4.36
N ILE A 57 -2.32 0.19 4.06
CA ILE A 57 -2.82 -0.08 2.69
C ILE A 57 -2.31 0.99 1.73
N ARG A 58 -2.42 2.27 2.10
CA ARG A 58 -1.98 3.39 1.26
C ARG A 58 -0.47 3.32 1.00
N ASP A 59 0.33 3.13 2.05
CA ASP A 59 1.79 3.07 1.96
C ASP A 59 2.23 1.86 1.11
N ARG A 60 1.55 0.71 1.24
CA ARG A 60 1.80 -0.46 0.40
C ARG A 60 1.43 -0.25 -1.06
N ARG A 61 0.28 0.38 -1.36
CA ARG A 61 -0.09 0.75 -2.74
C ARG A 61 0.98 1.64 -3.37
N LEU A 62 1.44 2.66 -2.64
CA LEU A 62 2.48 3.57 -3.08
C LEU A 62 3.81 2.85 -3.37
N GLU A 63 4.21 1.91 -2.50
CA GLU A 63 5.43 1.14 -2.70
C GLU A 63 5.32 0.23 -3.93
N ARG A 64 4.17 -0.41 -4.15
CA ARG A 64 3.93 -1.19 -5.38
C ARG A 64 3.95 -0.31 -6.61
N CYS A 65 3.32 0.86 -6.58
CA CYS A 65 3.42 1.83 -7.66
C CYS A 65 4.87 2.21 -7.94
N ARG A 66 5.69 2.45 -6.90
CA ARG A 66 7.12 2.76 -7.05
C ARG A 66 7.87 1.65 -7.75
N VAL A 67 7.66 0.40 -7.34
CA VAL A 67 8.29 -0.78 -7.96
C VAL A 67 7.86 -0.92 -9.43
N ASP A 68 6.56 -0.80 -9.71
CA ASP A 68 6.02 -0.95 -11.07
C ASP A 68 6.48 0.20 -11.99
N LEU A 69 6.57 1.44 -11.48
CA LEU A 69 7.14 2.59 -12.19
C LEU A 69 8.61 2.39 -12.58
N LEU A 70 9.36 1.61 -11.81
CA LEU A 70 10.75 1.28 -12.11
C LEU A 70 10.89 0.08 -13.04
N ALA A 71 9.97 -0.89 -12.95
CA ALA A 71 10.00 -2.12 -13.74
C ALA A 71 9.43 -1.93 -15.16
N ALA A 72 8.33 -1.19 -15.30
CA ALA A 72 7.61 -1.06 -16.55
C ALA A 72 8.12 0.14 -17.38
N ARG A 73 9.09 -0.13 -18.28
CA ARG A 73 9.55 0.84 -19.28
C ARG A 73 8.50 1.05 -20.37
N GLY A 74 7.45 1.82 -20.08
CA GLY A 74 6.43 2.18 -21.06
C GLY A 74 5.08 2.56 -20.45
N THR A 75 4.73 2.00 -19.30
CA THR A 75 3.43 2.24 -18.66
C THR A 75 3.32 3.69 -18.16
N GLY A 76 2.17 4.30 -18.41
CA GLY A 76 1.88 5.65 -17.96
C GLY A 76 1.77 5.72 -16.44
N VAL A 77 2.20 6.84 -15.84
CA VAL A 77 2.11 7.05 -14.39
C VAL A 77 0.67 6.90 -13.88
N SER A 78 -0.31 7.38 -14.64
CA SER A 78 -1.74 7.25 -14.32
C SER A 78 -2.23 5.81 -14.37
N GLU A 79 -1.69 5.01 -15.29
CA GLU A 79 -2.05 3.60 -15.47
C GLU A 79 -1.49 2.73 -14.35
N VAL A 80 -0.25 3.02 -13.90
CA VAL A 80 0.30 2.40 -12.69
C VAL A 80 -0.56 2.73 -11.47
N GLY A 81 -0.95 4.00 -11.29
CA GLY A 81 -1.85 4.41 -10.22
C GLY A 81 -3.17 3.63 -10.25
N ALA A 82 -3.83 3.58 -11.41
CA ALA A 82 -5.09 2.85 -11.59
C ALA A 82 -4.98 1.36 -11.27
N ARG A 83 -3.88 0.71 -11.68
CA ARG A 83 -3.62 -0.72 -11.43
C ARG A 83 -3.56 -1.07 -9.95
N TRP A 84 -3.02 -0.17 -9.12
CA TRP A 84 -2.92 -0.33 -7.67
C TRP A 84 -4.07 0.37 -6.92
N GLY A 85 -5.19 0.62 -7.62
CA GLY A 85 -6.44 1.18 -7.10
C GLY A 85 -6.36 2.64 -6.66
N ILE A 86 -5.50 3.43 -7.29
CA ILE A 86 -5.47 4.89 -7.22
C ILE A 86 -5.72 5.45 -8.64
N PRO A 87 -6.94 5.37 -9.17
CA PRO A 87 -7.25 5.77 -10.55
C PRO A 87 -7.08 7.27 -10.79
N ASP A 88 -7.20 8.09 -9.75
CA ASP A 88 -7.01 9.53 -9.85
C ASP A 88 -5.50 9.87 -9.88
N SER A 89 -5.02 10.27 -11.07
CA SER A 89 -3.63 10.61 -11.31
C SER A 89 -3.14 11.87 -10.58
N SER A 90 -4.04 12.83 -10.31
CA SER A 90 -3.72 14.08 -9.60
C SER A 90 -3.55 13.79 -8.10
N TYR A 91 -4.48 13.04 -7.53
CA TYR A 91 -4.39 12.54 -6.17
C TYR A 91 -3.16 11.64 -5.99
N PHE A 92 -2.94 10.70 -6.91
CA PHE A 92 -1.75 9.83 -6.90
C PHE A 92 -0.46 10.66 -6.90
N SER A 93 -0.31 11.62 -7.81
CA SER A 93 0.90 12.44 -7.91
C SER A 93 1.14 13.26 -6.63
N ARG A 94 0.08 13.78 -6.02
CA ARG A 94 0.14 14.56 -4.77
C ARG A 94 0.58 13.69 -3.59
N VAL A 95 -0.04 12.54 -3.42
CA VAL A 95 0.28 11.61 -2.32
C VAL A 95 1.67 11.01 -2.52
N PHE A 96 2.02 10.59 -3.73
CA PHE A 96 3.34 10.06 -4.05
C PHE A 96 4.44 11.08 -3.75
N ARG A 97 4.23 12.36 -4.13
CA ARG A 97 5.18 13.43 -3.83
C ARG A 97 5.28 13.71 -2.33
N GLN A 98 4.19 13.66 -1.58
CA GLN A 98 4.26 13.79 -0.11
C GLN A 98 5.07 12.67 0.53
N THR A 99 4.92 11.43 0.04
CA THR A 99 5.60 10.26 0.62
C THR A 99 7.06 10.15 0.20
N TYR A 100 7.38 10.42 -1.08
CA TYR A 100 8.72 10.19 -1.66
C TYR A 100 9.48 11.47 -2.02
N GLY A 101 8.92 12.65 -1.77
CA GLY A 101 9.54 13.95 -2.02
C GLY A 101 9.62 14.37 -3.49
N CYS A 102 9.25 13.52 -4.45
CA CYS A 102 9.33 13.79 -5.88
C CYS A 102 8.07 13.31 -6.62
N ALA A 103 7.80 13.87 -7.80
CA ALA A 103 6.68 13.40 -8.60
C ALA A 103 7.01 12.03 -9.24
N PRO A 104 6.02 11.15 -9.45
CA PRO A 104 6.28 9.82 -9.99
C PRO A 104 6.90 9.85 -11.41
N ARG A 105 6.57 10.89 -12.20
CA ARG A 105 7.21 11.15 -13.51
C ARG A 105 8.71 11.46 -13.38
N ASP A 106 9.07 12.29 -12.40
CA ASP A 106 10.46 12.65 -12.14
C ASP A 106 11.24 11.45 -11.60
N TYR A 107 10.62 10.67 -10.70
CA TYR A 107 11.17 9.44 -10.16
C TYR A 107 11.55 8.44 -11.27
N ARG A 108 10.71 8.31 -12.31
CA ARG A 108 11.03 7.51 -13.51
C ARG A 108 12.19 8.11 -14.31
N ARG A 109 12.23 9.43 -14.47
CA ARG A 109 13.25 10.14 -15.27
C ARG A 109 14.64 10.05 -14.63
N THR A 110 14.75 10.13 -13.31
CA THR A 110 16.04 10.09 -12.59
C THR A 110 16.81 8.78 -12.81
N ARG A 111 16.14 7.65 -13.05
CA ARG A 111 16.81 6.37 -13.36
C ARG A 111 17.08 6.10 -14.84
N HIS A 112 16.54 6.91 -15.74
CA HIS A 112 16.88 6.85 -17.16
C HIS A 112 18.17 7.63 -17.51
N MET A 113 18.76 8.35 -16.53
CA MET A 113 19.98 9.15 -16.68
C MET A 113 21.25 8.44 -16.15
N VAL A 114 21.22 7.12 -15.92
CA VAL A 114 22.40 6.31 -15.59
C VAL A 114 22.55 5.17 -16.59
#